data_AF-A0AB35IUC3-F1
#
_entry.id   AF-A0AB35IUC3-F1
#
_cell.length_a   1.000
_cell.length_b   1.000
_cell.length_c   1.000
_cell.angle_alpha   90.00
_cell.angle_beta   90.00
_cell.angle_gamma   90.00
#
_symmetry.space_group_name_H-M   'P 1'
#
loop_
_entity.id
_entity.type
_entity.pdbx_description
1 polymer ?
#
loop_
_entity_poly.entity_id
_entity_poly.type
_entity_poly.pdbx_seq_one_letter_code
_entity_poly.pdbx_strand_id
1 'polypeptide(L)'
;MKKLIKILMVSMICLGLTACGEKKAAKAETTDDVAKIAEDNDLNDEGFDNSGLFWKFSFAGMEFSVAFNVGDDPKFYYVTNTLTLANIDRIKINPDKDIGSQWIYLRPVNGEFVVDEEDIKTYNDKGRKEAYEAYQKKFEKLGLTSELLAKWTIIQFNQNTRTDLIKNIQKDADTVLTKIKENGYNYEKDNKGRQIISSTEAYKIVISNKKCMVIDAAFDLEAKTGYMYLPEQGTCGYSINGATQFIYQYSDNTFLKGEATLEQYAEMKNIKNWYDEFLNQFSTKTEILQLIK
;
A
#
# COMPACT_ATOMS: atom_id res chain seq x y z
N MET A 1 59.13 -45.35 39.84
CA MET A 1 58.30 -45.81 38.70
C MET A 1 56.94 -46.24 39.23
N LYS A 2 55.88 -45.70 38.64
CA LYS A 2 54.49 -46.22 38.59
C LYS A 2 53.75 -46.42 39.92
N LYS A 3 52.96 -45.41 40.30
CA LYS A 3 51.54 -45.49 40.78
C LYS A 3 51.24 -44.33 41.74
N LEU A 4 51.10 -43.10 41.23
CA LEU A 4 50.46 -42.00 41.98
C LEU A 4 50.08 -40.79 41.11
N ILE A 5 49.72 -41.03 39.84
CA ILE A 5 49.13 -40.03 38.96
C ILE A 5 47.98 -40.71 38.23
N LYS A 6 46.80 -40.78 38.87
CA LYS A 6 45.52 -41.11 38.20
C LYS A 6 44.24 -40.91 39.06
N ILE A 7 44.30 -40.13 40.15
CA ILE A 7 43.09 -39.78 40.93
C ILE A 7 43.08 -38.28 41.25
N LEU A 8 43.35 -37.45 40.25
CA LEU A 8 43.17 -35.99 40.32
C LEU A 8 42.85 -35.39 38.95
N MET A 9 42.11 -36.15 38.16
CA MET A 9 41.61 -35.74 36.85
C MET A 9 40.24 -36.39 36.56
N VAL A 10 39.38 -36.47 37.59
CA VAL A 10 37.97 -36.88 37.47
C VAL A 10 37.04 -35.98 38.31
N SER A 11 37.56 -34.99 39.05
CA SER A 11 36.76 -34.06 39.86
C SER A 11 36.70 -32.63 39.31
N MET A 12 37.13 -32.40 38.07
CA MET A 12 37.07 -31.08 37.41
C MET A 12 36.47 -31.13 35.99
N ILE A 13 35.60 -32.10 35.73
CA ILE A 13 34.73 -32.16 34.53
C ILE A 13 33.30 -32.55 34.96
N CYS A 14 32.79 -31.95 36.05
CA CYS A 14 31.39 -32.07 36.48
C CYS A 14 30.74 -30.73 36.85
N LEU A 15 31.36 -29.61 36.49
CA LEU A 15 30.75 -28.26 36.56
C LEU A 15 30.66 -27.59 35.17
N GLY A 16 30.74 -28.39 34.11
CA GLY A 16 30.48 -28.00 32.73
C GLY A 16 29.19 -28.62 32.18
N LEU A 17 28.29 -29.12 33.04
CA LEU A 17 26.88 -29.20 32.64
C LEU A 17 26.42 -27.76 32.54
N THR A 18 26.45 -27.26 31.32
CA THR A 18 25.67 -26.13 30.88
C THR A 18 24.31 -26.26 31.54
N ALA A 19 24.08 -25.43 32.55
CA ALA A 19 22.76 -24.86 32.73
C ALA A 19 22.45 -24.16 31.39
N CYS A 20 22.00 -24.93 30.40
CA CYS A 20 21.02 -24.45 29.42
C CYS A 20 19.73 -24.20 30.20
N GLY A 21 19.80 -23.30 31.18
CA GLY A 21 18.66 -22.43 31.40
C GLY A 21 18.58 -21.66 30.10
N GLU A 22 17.51 -21.86 29.34
CA GLU A 22 17.12 -20.90 28.32
C GLU A 22 17.30 -19.53 28.96
N LYS A 23 18.26 -18.73 28.48
CA LYS A 23 18.29 -17.32 28.83
C LYS A 23 16.91 -16.83 28.43
N LYS A 24 16.05 -16.52 29.41
CA LYS A 24 14.79 -15.84 29.12
C LYS A 24 15.14 -14.70 28.19
N ALA A 25 14.54 -14.68 27.01
CA ALA A 25 14.77 -13.60 26.08
C ALA A 25 14.51 -12.29 26.83
N ALA A 26 15.40 -11.32 26.64
CA ALA A 26 15.15 -9.99 27.15
C ALA A 26 13.82 -9.51 26.54
N LYS A 27 12.93 -9.01 27.40
CA LYS A 27 11.63 -8.54 26.94
C LYS A 27 11.86 -7.34 26.02
N ALA A 28 11.28 -7.37 24.82
CA ALA A 28 11.30 -6.24 23.91
C ALA A 28 10.42 -5.11 24.50
N GLU A 29 10.94 -3.89 24.53
CA GLU A 29 10.23 -2.72 25.08
C GLU A 29 9.96 -1.67 24.00
N THR A 30 10.76 -1.66 22.94
CA THR A 30 10.71 -0.67 21.86
C THR A 30 10.63 -1.31 20.48
N THR A 31 10.20 -0.54 19.49
CA THR A 31 10.18 -0.99 18.09
C THR A 31 11.58 -1.29 17.56
N ASP A 32 12.62 -0.67 18.12
CA ASP A 32 14.02 -0.95 17.77
C ASP A 32 14.47 -2.33 18.24
N ASP A 33 13.91 -2.82 19.36
CA ASP A 33 14.15 -4.19 19.81
C ASP A 33 13.50 -5.20 18.86
N VAL A 34 12.32 -4.88 18.33
CA VAL A 34 11.66 -5.70 17.29
C VAL A 34 12.47 -5.71 16.00
N ALA A 35 13.04 -4.57 15.61
CA ALA A 35 13.90 -4.50 14.42
C ALA A 35 15.13 -5.41 14.54
N LYS A 36 15.80 -5.45 15.70
CA LYS A 36 16.91 -6.38 15.95
C LYS A 36 16.47 -7.85 15.87
N ILE A 37 15.31 -8.16 16.45
CA ILE A 37 14.74 -9.52 16.34
C ILE A 37 14.48 -9.86 14.86
N ALA A 38 14.00 -8.90 14.07
CA ALA A 38 13.72 -9.10 12.66
C ALA A 38 15.00 -9.34 11.83
N GLU A 39 16.06 -8.57 12.09
CA GLU A 39 17.39 -8.76 11.47
C GLU A 39 17.95 -10.15 11.80
N ASP A 40 17.83 -10.59 13.05
CA ASP A 40 18.30 -11.91 13.50
C ASP A 40 17.49 -13.09 12.92
N ASN A 41 16.31 -12.82 12.34
CA ASN A 41 15.36 -13.83 11.89
C ASN A 41 15.02 -13.76 10.40
N ASP A 42 15.84 -13.04 9.61
CA ASP A 42 15.72 -12.84 8.17
C ASP A 42 14.27 -12.52 7.73
N LEU A 43 13.91 -11.24 7.79
CA LEU A 43 12.77 -10.73 7.03
C LEU A 43 12.96 -11.07 5.55
N ASN A 44 12.25 -12.09 5.09
CA ASN A 44 12.17 -12.48 3.70
C ASN A 44 10.73 -12.33 3.21
N ASP A 45 10.58 -12.02 1.92
CA ASP A 45 9.30 -11.97 1.21
C ASP A 45 8.33 -10.89 1.72
N GLU A 46 8.76 -9.62 1.70
CA GLU A 46 7.91 -8.45 1.96
C GLU A 46 7.30 -7.91 0.65
N GLY A 47 5.98 -7.78 0.59
CA GLY A 47 5.33 -7.17 -0.56
C GLY A 47 3.83 -7.36 -0.62
N PHE A 48 3.18 -6.62 -1.50
CA PHE A 48 1.79 -6.87 -1.85
C PHE A 48 1.68 -8.19 -2.61
N ASP A 49 0.62 -8.95 -2.32
CA ASP A 49 0.31 -10.13 -3.11
C ASP A 49 -0.12 -9.75 -4.55
N ASN A 50 -0.34 -10.77 -5.39
CA ASN A 50 -0.70 -10.56 -6.79
C ASN A 50 -2.02 -9.81 -6.98
N SER A 51 -2.91 -9.82 -5.97
CA SER A 51 -4.17 -9.07 -6.01
C SER A 51 -3.97 -7.59 -5.67
N GLY A 52 -2.88 -7.25 -4.97
CA GLY A 52 -2.67 -5.90 -4.45
C GLY A 52 -3.55 -5.55 -3.24
N LEU A 53 -4.34 -6.52 -2.73
CA LEU A 53 -5.25 -6.30 -1.61
C LEU A 53 -4.59 -6.54 -0.25
N PHE A 54 -3.62 -7.45 -0.20
CA PHE A 54 -2.96 -7.84 1.05
C PHE A 54 -1.47 -7.55 0.98
N TRP A 55 -0.94 -6.97 2.05
CA TRP A 55 0.51 -6.88 2.25
C TRP A 55 0.97 -8.08 3.06
N LYS A 56 2.01 -8.77 2.58
CA LYS A 56 2.57 -9.96 3.19
C LYS A 56 4.01 -9.72 3.61
N PHE A 57 4.40 -10.33 4.72
CA PHE A 57 5.79 -10.38 5.18
C PHE A 57 6.00 -11.60 6.07
N SER A 58 7.23 -12.09 6.14
CA SER A 58 7.61 -13.15 7.09
C SER A 58 8.41 -12.58 8.25
N PHE A 59 8.17 -13.06 9.47
CA PHE A 59 8.95 -12.67 10.65
C PHE A 59 9.10 -13.85 11.60
N ALA A 60 10.33 -14.19 12.01
CA ALA A 60 10.63 -15.29 12.94
C ALA A 60 9.94 -16.63 12.58
N GLY A 61 9.98 -16.97 11.28
CA GLY A 61 9.37 -18.18 10.73
C GLY A 61 7.84 -18.22 10.80
N MET A 62 7.19 -17.06 10.92
CA MET A 62 5.74 -16.88 10.81
C MET A 62 5.43 -16.07 9.55
N GLU A 63 4.32 -16.35 8.89
CA GLU A 63 3.81 -15.54 7.77
C GLU A 63 2.70 -14.62 8.26
N PHE A 64 2.77 -13.35 7.84
CA PHE A 64 1.79 -12.32 8.15
C PHE A 64 1.12 -11.86 6.86
N SER A 65 -0.20 -11.66 6.92
CA SER A 65 -0.96 -11.06 5.83
C SER A 65 -1.88 -9.98 6.40
N VAL A 66 -1.57 -8.74 6.06
CA VAL A 66 -2.27 -7.53 6.51
C VAL A 66 -3.38 -7.21 5.53
N ALA A 67 -4.61 -7.15 6.04
CA ALA A 67 -5.77 -6.65 5.32
C ALA A 67 -6.05 -5.21 5.75
N PHE A 68 -6.49 -4.40 4.80
CA PHE A 68 -6.73 -2.97 5.01
C PHE A 68 -8.21 -2.64 4.90
N ASN A 69 -8.66 -1.62 5.62
CA ASN A 69 -10.02 -1.08 5.51
C ASN A 69 -10.06 0.16 4.60
N VAL A 70 -9.28 0.15 3.51
CA VAL A 70 -9.11 1.29 2.59
C VAL A 70 -9.47 0.89 1.16
N GLY A 71 -10.54 1.48 0.61
CA GLY A 71 -10.92 1.39 -0.81
C GLY A 71 -10.84 0.00 -1.44
N ASP A 72 -10.80 -0.03 -2.78
CA ASP A 72 -10.70 -1.28 -3.55
C ASP A 72 -9.27 -1.56 -4.09
N ASP A 73 -8.35 -0.59 -3.98
CA ASP A 73 -6.95 -0.71 -4.41
C ASP A 73 -5.97 -0.22 -3.31
N PRO A 74 -5.73 -1.02 -2.26
CA PRO A 74 -4.85 -0.65 -1.16
C PRO A 74 -3.40 -0.39 -1.60
N LYS A 75 -2.89 -1.21 -2.53
CA LYS A 75 -1.53 -1.04 -3.07
C LYS A 75 -1.32 0.36 -3.65
N PHE A 76 -2.28 0.84 -4.43
CA PHE A 76 -2.22 2.20 -4.97
C PHE A 76 -2.50 3.27 -3.91
N TYR A 77 -3.46 3.04 -3.01
CA TYR A 77 -3.77 3.97 -1.91
C TYR A 77 -2.51 4.38 -1.12
N TYR A 78 -1.63 3.43 -0.81
CA TYR A 78 -0.42 3.70 -0.03
C TYR A 78 0.73 4.36 -0.80
N VAL A 79 0.64 4.51 -2.13
CA VAL A 79 1.55 5.39 -2.87
C VAL A 79 1.42 6.84 -2.38
N THR A 80 0.19 7.26 -2.07
CA THR A 80 -0.10 8.66 -1.72
C THR A 80 -0.37 8.87 -0.24
N ASN A 81 -0.71 7.82 0.50
CA ASN A 81 -1.02 7.85 1.93
C ASN A 81 0.01 7.07 2.74
N THR A 82 0.20 7.45 4.01
CA THR A 82 0.98 6.68 4.97
C THR A 82 0.09 5.67 5.69
N LEU A 83 0.59 4.46 5.93
CA LEU A 83 -0.13 3.48 6.74
C LEU A 83 -0.22 3.96 8.19
N THR A 84 -1.42 3.88 8.76
CA THR A 84 -1.67 4.09 10.18
C THR A 84 -2.44 2.89 10.75
N LEU A 85 -2.50 2.79 12.08
CA LEU A 85 -3.23 1.71 12.76
C LEU A 85 -4.72 1.67 12.36
N ALA A 86 -5.34 2.84 12.13
CA ALA A 86 -6.73 2.94 11.71
C ALA A 86 -6.99 2.38 10.31
N ASN A 87 -5.95 2.18 9.49
CA ASN A 87 -6.09 1.65 8.14
C ASN A 87 -6.02 0.12 8.06
N ILE A 88 -5.69 -0.55 9.16
CA ILE A 88 -5.56 -2.00 9.22
C ILE A 88 -6.90 -2.58 9.70
N ASP A 89 -7.50 -3.46 8.91
CA ASP A 89 -8.69 -4.21 9.32
C ASP A 89 -8.30 -5.36 10.26
N ARG A 90 -7.41 -6.23 9.78
CA ARG A 90 -6.91 -7.38 10.52
C ARG A 90 -5.55 -7.83 10.00
N ILE A 91 -4.83 -8.58 10.82
CA ILE A 91 -3.59 -9.24 10.44
C ILE A 91 -3.79 -10.73 10.60
N LYS A 92 -3.77 -11.48 9.50
CA LYS A 92 -3.71 -12.95 9.53
C LYS A 92 -2.28 -13.35 9.88
N ILE A 93 -2.13 -14.29 10.81
CA ILE A 93 -0.83 -14.84 11.20
C ILE A 93 -0.89 -16.35 11.03
N ASN A 94 0.06 -16.89 10.27
CA ASN A 94 0.38 -18.30 10.20
C ASN A 94 1.65 -18.53 11.06
N PRO A 95 1.51 -19.10 12.28
CA PRO A 95 2.63 -19.23 13.22
C PRO A 95 3.70 -20.21 12.74
N ASP A 96 3.33 -21.15 11.88
CA ASP A 96 4.26 -21.95 11.10
C ASP A 96 3.97 -21.68 9.63
N LYS A 97 4.95 -21.10 8.92
CA LYS A 97 4.81 -20.76 7.50
C LYS A 97 4.60 -21.98 6.61
N ASP A 98 5.07 -23.16 7.05
CA ASP A 98 4.95 -24.40 6.27
C ASP A 98 3.59 -25.08 6.49
N ILE A 99 2.78 -24.59 7.45
CA ILE A 99 1.46 -25.13 7.79
C ILE A 99 0.38 -24.07 7.52
N GLY A 100 0.01 -23.94 6.24
CA GLY A 100 -0.99 -22.96 5.79
C GLY A 100 -2.39 -23.13 6.39
N SER A 101 -2.71 -24.32 6.94
CA SER A 101 -4.01 -24.63 7.55
C SER A 101 -4.18 -24.11 8.98
N GLN A 102 -3.13 -23.59 9.60
CA GLN A 102 -3.12 -23.11 10.98
C GLN A 102 -2.88 -21.60 11.01
N TRP A 103 -3.90 -20.81 11.35
CA TRP A 103 -3.76 -19.36 11.43
C TRP A 103 -4.58 -18.73 12.54
N ILE A 104 -4.23 -17.50 12.95
CA ILE A 104 -5.03 -16.65 13.83
C ILE A 104 -5.20 -15.27 13.19
N TYR A 105 -6.10 -14.46 13.73
CA TYR A 105 -6.20 -13.05 13.40
C TYR A 105 -5.77 -12.19 14.59
N LEU A 106 -5.05 -11.10 14.31
CA LEU A 106 -5.02 -9.93 15.17
C LEU A 106 -6.03 -8.91 14.64
N ARG A 107 -6.73 -8.24 15.55
CA ARG A 107 -7.62 -7.13 15.21
C ARG A 107 -7.33 -5.91 16.10
N PRO A 108 -7.54 -4.69 15.59
CA PRO A 108 -7.45 -3.48 16.40
C PRO A 108 -8.62 -3.43 17.39
N VAL A 109 -8.32 -3.26 18.67
CA VAL A 109 -9.29 -3.07 19.75
C VAL A 109 -8.80 -1.92 20.63
N ASN A 110 -9.58 -0.85 20.74
CA ASN A 110 -9.25 0.33 21.55
C ASN A 110 -7.85 0.93 21.27
N GLY A 111 -7.39 0.83 20.01
CA GLY A 111 -6.08 1.36 19.59
C GLY A 111 -4.91 0.41 19.78
N GLU A 112 -5.15 -0.84 20.22
CA GLU A 112 -4.12 -1.88 20.35
C GLU A 112 -4.44 -3.10 19.49
N PHE A 113 -3.43 -3.84 19.06
CA PHE A 113 -3.63 -5.13 18.40
C PHE A 113 -3.71 -6.28 19.40
N VAL A 114 -4.83 -6.99 19.36
CA VAL A 114 -5.07 -8.18 20.19
C VAL A 114 -5.44 -9.37 19.31
N VAL A 115 -5.19 -10.58 19.81
CA VAL A 115 -5.66 -11.80 19.15
C VAL A 115 -7.18 -11.82 19.15
N ASP A 116 -7.76 -12.15 18.01
CA ASP A 116 -9.21 -12.28 17.86
C ASP A 116 -9.71 -13.58 18.49
N GLU A 117 -9.84 -13.59 19.82
CA GLU A 117 -10.34 -14.75 20.55
C GLU A 117 -11.80 -15.11 20.19
N GLU A 118 -12.58 -14.16 19.69
CA GLU A 118 -13.96 -14.41 19.26
C GLU A 118 -13.98 -15.28 18.00
N ASP A 119 -13.08 -15.03 17.04
CA ASP A 119 -12.89 -15.90 15.86
C ASP A 119 -12.50 -17.32 16.29
N ILE A 120 -11.56 -17.46 17.23
CA ILE A 120 -11.14 -18.76 17.77
C ILE A 120 -12.32 -19.48 18.44
N LYS A 121 -13.11 -18.78 19.27
CA LYS A 121 -14.27 -19.36 19.98
C LYS A 121 -15.40 -19.74 19.03
N THR A 122 -15.64 -18.93 18.00
CA THR A 122 -16.75 -19.13 17.05
C THR A 122 -16.51 -20.35 16.16
N TYR A 123 -15.31 -20.48 15.60
CA TYR A 123 -15.00 -21.60 14.70
C TYR A 123 -14.52 -22.84 15.46
N ASN A 124 -13.89 -22.66 16.64
CA ASN A 124 -13.51 -23.70 17.60
C ASN A 124 -12.74 -24.90 16.99
N ASP A 125 -12.13 -24.75 15.82
CA ASP A 125 -11.43 -25.82 15.16
C ASP A 125 -10.03 -26.03 15.74
N LYS A 126 -9.52 -27.24 15.52
CA LYS A 126 -8.23 -27.68 16.04
C LYS A 126 -7.08 -26.81 15.50
N GLY A 127 -7.14 -26.37 14.25
CA GLY A 127 -6.09 -25.60 13.60
C GLY A 127 -5.92 -24.21 14.22
N ARG A 128 -7.02 -23.52 14.53
CA ARG A 128 -6.99 -22.20 15.19
C ARG A 128 -6.41 -22.26 16.60
N LYS A 129 -6.74 -23.30 17.38
CA LYS A 129 -6.21 -23.49 18.74
C LYS A 129 -4.71 -23.78 18.72
N GLU A 130 -4.28 -24.72 17.87
CA GLU A 130 -2.86 -25.05 17.71
C GLU A 130 -2.06 -23.84 17.23
N ALA A 131 -2.62 -23.05 16.29
CA ALA A 131 -2.02 -21.80 15.85
C ALA A 131 -1.87 -20.80 17.02
N TYR A 132 -2.91 -20.61 17.84
CA TYR A 132 -2.85 -19.69 18.97
C TYR A 132 -1.77 -20.09 19.99
N GLU A 133 -1.69 -21.37 20.35
CA GLU A 133 -0.65 -21.88 21.25
C GLU A 133 0.76 -21.71 20.67
N ALA A 134 0.94 -22.02 19.39
CA ALA A 134 2.21 -21.86 18.69
C ALA A 134 2.64 -20.38 18.63
N TYR A 135 1.71 -19.48 18.33
CA TYR A 135 1.91 -18.03 18.33
C TYR A 135 2.37 -17.54 19.70
N GLN A 136 1.65 -17.89 20.77
CA GLN A 136 1.98 -17.48 22.14
C GLN A 136 3.37 -17.94 22.54
N LYS A 137 3.70 -19.21 22.28
CA LYS A 137 5.03 -19.77 22.60
C LYS A 137 6.15 -19.05 21.84
N LYS A 138 5.94 -18.72 20.56
CA LYS A 138 6.92 -17.96 19.76
C LYS A 138 7.10 -16.55 20.31
N PHE A 139 6.02 -15.83 20.58
CA PHE A 139 6.10 -14.46 21.09
C PHE A 139 6.72 -14.40 22.48
N GLU A 140 6.39 -15.33 23.38
CA GLU A 140 7.02 -15.45 24.69
C GLU A 140 8.53 -15.71 24.56
N LYS A 141 8.93 -16.64 23.69
CA LYS A 141 10.35 -16.94 23.43
C LYS A 141 11.10 -15.74 22.86
N LEU A 142 10.43 -14.89 22.08
CA LEU A 142 11.01 -13.67 21.52
C LEU A 142 10.93 -12.46 22.48
N GLY A 143 10.26 -12.60 23.63
CA GLY A 143 10.00 -11.48 24.53
C GLY A 143 9.11 -10.38 23.92
N LEU A 144 8.29 -10.71 22.91
CA LEU A 144 7.55 -9.78 22.07
C LEU A 144 6.07 -9.70 22.45
N THR A 145 5.43 -8.54 22.25
CA THR A 145 3.97 -8.38 22.34
C THR A 145 3.36 -8.12 20.97
N SER A 146 2.08 -8.49 20.79
CA SER A 146 1.31 -8.21 19.56
C SER A 146 1.30 -6.73 19.20
N GLU A 147 1.15 -5.88 20.21
CA GLU A 147 1.13 -4.43 20.06
C GLU A 147 2.48 -3.86 19.57
N LEU A 148 3.59 -4.34 20.15
CA LEU A 148 4.92 -3.86 19.75
C LEU A 148 5.26 -4.31 18.32
N LEU A 149 4.88 -5.55 17.97
CA LEU A 149 4.99 -6.02 16.59
C LEU A 149 4.19 -5.12 15.65
N ALA A 150 2.91 -4.85 15.95
CA ALA A 150 2.06 -4.07 15.06
C ALA A 150 2.57 -2.64 14.83
N LYS A 151 3.08 -1.98 15.88
CA LYS A 151 3.75 -0.67 15.76
C LYS A 151 4.96 -0.74 14.84
N TRP A 152 5.81 -1.74 15.03
CA TRP A 152 6.98 -1.96 14.18
C TRP A 152 6.58 -2.27 12.73
N THR A 153 5.54 -3.08 12.52
CA THR A 153 4.98 -3.43 11.21
C THR A 153 4.53 -2.18 10.43
N ILE A 154 3.90 -1.21 11.10
CA ILE A 154 3.53 0.08 10.48
C ILE A 154 4.77 0.89 10.07
N ILE A 155 5.80 0.91 10.91
CA ILE A 155 7.07 1.60 10.61
C ILE A 155 7.74 0.97 9.39
N GLN A 156 7.91 -0.36 9.40
CA GLN A 156 8.53 -1.10 8.29
C GLN A 156 7.78 -0.90 6.99
N PHE A 157 6.45 -1.00 7.00
CA PHE A 157 5.65 -0.74 5.81
C PHE A 157 5.93 0.65 5.22
N ASN A 158 5.91 1.68 6.07
CA ASN A 158 6.06 3.06 5.61
C ASN A 158 7.49 3.38 5.14
N GLN A 159 8.50 2.76 5.74
CA GLN A 159 9.91 2.99 5.41
C GLN A 159 10.36 2.17 4.20
N ASN A 160 9.94 0.92 4.08
CA ASN A 160 10.43 -0.02 3.07
C ASN A 160 9.38 -0.21 1.97
N THR A 161 8.31 -0.98 2.24
CA THR A 161 7.27 -1.31 1.25
C THR A 161 6.74 -0.07 0.53
N ARG A 162 6.31 0.95 1.26
CA ARG A 162 5.75 2.18 0.69
C ARG A 162 6.77 2.93 -0.16
N THR A 163 8.02 3.00 0.29
CA THR A 163 9.10 3.63 -0.47
C THR A 163 9.31 2.93 -1.80
N ASP A 164 9.30 1.60 -1.81
CA ASP A 164 9.47 0.84 -3.04
C ASP A 164 8.23 0.86 -3.94
N LEU A 165 7.02 0.90 -3.38
CA LEU A 165 5.80 1.18 -4.14
C LEU A 165 5.88 2.53 -4.85
N ILE A 166 6.32 3.58 -4.16
CA ILE A 166 6.49 4.93 -4.76
C ILE A 166 7.54 4.91 -5.87
N LYS A 167 8.66 4.19 -5.71
CA LYS A 167 9.67 4.06 -6.76
C LYS A 167 9.13 3.31 -7.98
N ASN A 168 8.46 2.18 -7.75
CA ASN A 168 7.95 1.33 -8.82
C ASN A 168 6.86 2.06 -9.62
N ILE A 169 5.92 2.70 -8.95
CA ILE A 169 4.84 3.44 -9.63
C ILE A 169 5.37 4.69 -10.36
N GLN A 170 6.43 5.34 -9.85
CA GLN A 170 7.09 6.43 -10.56
C GLN A 170 7.73 5.92 -11.85
N LYS A 171 8.40 4.75 -11.79
CA LYS A 171 8.99 4.12 -12.98
C LYS A 171 7.91 3.76 -14.01
N ASP A 172 6.75 3.31 -13.55
CA ASP A 172 5.60 3.05 -14.44
C ASP A 172 5.11 4.36 -15.09
N ALA A 173 4.97 5.44 -14.32
CA ALA A 173 4.60 6.76 -14.84
C ALA A 173 5.62 7.29 -15.88
N ASP A 174 6.91 7.14 -15.62
CA ASP A 174 7.98 7.56 -16.53
C ASP A 174 7.98 6.72 -17.83
N THR A 175 7.67 5.42 -17.70
CA THR A 175 7.51 4.51 -18.84
C THR A 175 6.30 4.91 -19.69
N VAL A 176 5.17 5.23 -19.05
CA VAL A 176 3.97 5.71 -19.72
C VAL A 176 4.24 7.03 -20.44
N LEU A 177 4.91 7.99 -19.79
CA LEU A 177 5.29 9.26 -20.43
C LEU A 177 6.18 9.05 -21.65
N THR A 178 7.11 8.11 -21.58
CA THR A 178 7.98 7.77 -22.72
C THR A 178 7.15 7.27 -23.90
N LYS A 179 6.23 6.32 -23.67
CA LYS A 179 5.32 5.81 -24.71
C LYS A 179 4.44 6.91 -25.31
N ILE A 180 3.94 7.82 -24.47
CA ILE A 180 3.12 8.98 -24.89
C ILE A 180 3.92 9.84 -25.89
N LYS A 181 5.16 10.21 -25.52
CA LYS A 181 6.04 11.01 -26.39
C LYS A 181 6.40 10.29 -27.69
N GLU A 182 6.70 8.99 -27.63
CA GLU A 182 6.98 8.16 -28.80
C GLU A 182 5.80 8.07 -29.77
N ASN A 183 4.56 8.22 -29.27
CA ASN A 183 3.33 8.28 -30.07
C ASN A 183 2.99 9.70 -30.58
N GLY A 184 3.94 10.64 -30.51
CA GLY A 184 3.80 11.97 -31.12
C GLY A 184 3.07 13.00 -30.26
N TYR A 185 2.75 12.70 -29.01
CA TYR A 185 2.23 13.68 -28.07
C TYR A 185 3.35 14.59 -27.57
N ASN A 186 3.06 15.89 -27.44
CA ASN A 186 3.94 16.81 -26.75
C ASN A 186 3.75 16.69 -25.23
N TYR A 187 4.84 16.90 -24.48
CA TYR A 187 4.82 17.03 -23.03
C TYR A 187 5.63 18.25 -22.62
N GLU A 188 4.98 19.14 -21.88
CA GLU A 188 5.63 20.33 -21.34
C GLU A 188 5.28 20.54 -19.86
N LYS A 189 6.18 21.22 -19.16
CA LYS A 189 5.95 21.71 -17.81
C LYS A 189 6.02 23.22 -17.83
N ASP A 190 4.94 23.88 -17.47
CA ASP A 190 4.88 25.33 -17.52
C ASP A 190 5.49 25.98 -16.26
N ASN A 191 5.55 27.31 -16.27
CA ASN A 191 6.11 28.11 -15.17
C ASN A 191 5.30 28.06 -13.86
N LYS A 192 4.09 27.49 -13.88
CA LYS A 192 3.25 27.26 -12.70
C LYS A 192 3.36 25.82 -12.19
N GLY A 193 4.23 25.02 -12.79
CA GLY A 193 4.44 23.62 -12.45
C GLY A 193 3.32 22.69 -12.92
N ARG A 194 2.45 23.16 -13.84
CA ARG A 194 1.46 22.29 -14.51
C ARG A 194 2.19 21.44 -15.54
N GLN A 195 1.84 20.17 -15.60
CA GLN A 195 2.32 19.25 -16.62
C GLN A 195 1.22 19.12 -17.67
N ILE A 196 1.56 19.32 -18.94
CA ILE A 196 0.61 19.38 -20.04
C ILE A 196 1.03 18.34 -21.06
N ILE A 197 0.13 17.40 -21.34
CA ILE A 197 0.24 16.43 -22.43
C ILE A 197 -0.76 16.84 -23.51
N SER A 198 -0.30 17.07 -24.73
CA SER A 198 -1.15 17.56 -25.82
C SER A 198 -0.88 16.82 -27.11
N SER A 199 -1.93 16.45 -27.84
CA SER A 199 -1.83 16.07 -29.26
C SER A 199 -1.99 17.31 -30.15
N THR A 200 -1.82 17.13 -31.46
CA THR A 200 -1.96 18.21 -32.45
C THR A 200 -3.41 18.63 -32.72
N GLU A 201 -4.44 17.89 -32.30
CA GLU A 201 -5.76 18.05 -32.95
C GLU A 201 -7.02 18.23 -32.08
N ALA A 202 -7.08 17.92 -30.78
CA ALA A 202 -8.38 18.08 -30.08
C ALA A 202 -8.35 18.43 -28.59
N TYR A 203 -7.55 17.72 -27.78
CA TYR A 203 -7.61 17.84 -26.33
C TYR A 203 -6.22 17.86 -25.70
N LYS A 204 -6.15 18.36 -24.46
CA LYS A 204 -4.96 18.43 -23.63
C LYS A 204 -5.27 17.80 -22.28
N ILE A 205 -4.32 17.04 -21.75
CA ILE A 205 -4.35 16.56 -20.37
C ILE A 205 -3.47 17.50 -19.57
N VAL A 206 -4.02 18.07 -18.51
CA VAL A 206 -3.33 18.96 -17.59
C VAL A 206 -3.30 18.31 -16.21
N ILE A 207 -2.10 18.12 -15.69
CA ILE A 207 -1.87 17.60 -14.35
C ILE A 207 -1.32 18.73 -13.48
N SER A 208 -1.99 18.99 -12.36
CA SER A 208 -1.57 19.99 -11.39
C SER A 208 -1.91 19.53 -9.99
N ASN A 209 -0.96 19.61 -9.05
CA ASN A 209 -1.14 19.18 -7.65
C ASN A 209 -1.76 17.76 -7.54
N LYS A 210 -1.26 16.82 -8.35
CA LYS A 210 -1.76 15.43 -8.45
C LYS A 210 -3.23 15.30 -8.89
N LYS A 211 -3.83 16.34 -9.47
CA LYS A 211 -5.15 16.29 -10.08
C LYS A 211 -5.02 16.31 -11.59
N CYS A 212 -5.75 15.42 -12.25
CA CYS A 212 -5.83 15.35 -13.69
C CYS A 212 -7.08 16.09 -14.18
N MET A 213 -6.91 16.90 -15.22
CA MET A 213 -7.98 17.56 -15.95
C MET A 213 -7.76 17.32 -17.43
N VAL A 214 -8.83 17.06 -18.18
CA VAL A 214 -8.79 17.00 -19.64
C VAL A 214 -9.53 18.22 -20.14
N ILE A 215 -8.92 18.99 -21.03
CA ILE A 215 -9.47 20.24 -21.56
C ILE A 215 -9.45 20.21 -23.08
N ASP A 216 -10.37 20.94 -23.71
CA ASP A 216 -10.31 21.17 -25.15
C ASP A 216 -9.05 21.98 -25.52
N ALA A 217 -8.58 21.83 -26.76
CA ALA A 217 -7.36 22.47 -27.20
C ALA A 217 -7.42 24.01 -27.12
N ALA A 218 -8.62 24.60 -27.25
CA ALA A 218 -8.85 26.04 -27.18
C ALA A 218 -9.05 26.56 -25.74
N PHE A 219 -9.06 25.67 -24.74
CA PHE A 219 -9.22 26.06 -23.34
C PHE A 219 -8.12 27.04 -22.92
N ASP A 220 -8.54 28.22 -22.46
CA ASP A 220 -7.65 29.21 -21.90
C ASP A 220 -7.40 28.88 -20.43
N LEU A 221 -6.20 28.41 -20.13
CA LEU A 221 -5.76 28.05 -18.78
C LEU A 221 -5.66 29.24 -17.81
N GLU A 222 -5.54 30.46 -18.31
CA GLU A 222 -5.41 31.69 -17.53
C GLU A 222 -6.79 32.29 -17.27
N ALA A 223 -7.61 32.45 -18.32
CA ALA A 223 -9.00 32.86 -18.17
C ALA A 223 -9.87 31.76 -17.52
N LYS A 224 -9.43 30.49 -17.56
CA LYS A 224 -10.23 29.32 -17.16
C LYS A 224 -11.55 29.28 -17.94
N THR A 225 -11.43 29.37 -19.27
CA THR A 225 -12.55 29.39 -20.19
C THR A 225 -12.43 28.24 -21.18
N GLY A 226 -13.48 27.41 -21.29
CA GLY A 226 -13.50 26.24 -22.16
C GLY A 226 -14.19 25.04 -21.52
N TYR A 227 -14.15 23.91 -22.21
CA TYR A 227 -14.63 22.62 -21.74
C TYR A 227 -13.59 21.90 -20.91
N MET A 228 -14.05 21.25 -19.84
CA MET A 228 -13.20 20.51 -18.94
C MET A 228 -13.88 19.22 -18.52
N TYR A 229 -13.13 18.13 -18.54
CA TYR A 229 -13.48 16.86 -17.93
C TYR A 229 -12.53 16.60 -16.74
N LEU A 230 -13.12 16.20 -15.61
CA LEU A 230 -12.43 15.83 -14.37
C LEU A 230 -12.62 14.32 -14.15
N PRO A 231 -11.64 13.47 -14.56
CA PRO A 231 -11.80 12.02 -14.52
C PRO A 231 -12.08 11.46 -13.13
N GLU A 232 -11.39 11.95 -12.10
CA GLU A 232 -11.60 11.53 -10.70
C GLU A 232 -13.04 11.73 -10.20
N GLN A 233 -13.70 12.78 -10.69
CA GLN A 233 -15.06 13.13 -10.27
C GLN A 233 -16.10 12.51 -11.21
N GLY A 234 -15.68 12.01 -12.37
CA GLY A 234 -16.60 11.60 -13.43
C GLY A 234 -17.51 12.74 -13.87
N THR A 235 -16.99 13.98 -13.91
CA THR A 235 -17.78 15.17 -14.26
C THR A 235 -17.17 15.94 -15.42
N CYS A 236 -18.02 16.48 -16.30
CA CYS A 236 -17.63 17.43 -17.33
C CYS A 236 -18.38 18.74 -17.18
N GLY A 237 -17.79 19.84 -17.62
CA GLY A 237 -18.41 21.15 -17.54
C GLY A 237 -17.79 22.14 -18.49
N TYR A 238 -18.41 23.31 -18.57
CA TYR A 238 -17.89 24.46 -19.30
C TYR A 238 -17.76 25.63 -18.32
N SER A 239 -16.65 26.35 -18.40
CA SER A 239 -16.41 27.56 -17.61
C SER A 239 -16.15 28.77 -18.51
N ILE A 240 -16.49 29.95 -17.99
CA ILE A 240 -16.15 31.24 -18.58
C ILE A 240 -15.56 32.10 -17.46
N ASN A 241 -14.32 32.56 -17.63
CA ASN A 241 -13.63 33.40 -16.64
C ASN A 241 -13.60 32.77 -15.23
N GLY A 242 -13.47 31.43 -15.17
CA GLY A 242 -13.52 30.65 -13.94
C GLY A 242 -14.92 30.43 -13.34
N ALA A 243 -15.97 31.04 -13.91
CA ALA A 243 -17.35 30.78 -13.53
C ALA A 243 -17.90 29.59 -14.30
N THR A 244 -18.22 28.51 -13.58
CA THR A 244 -18.82 27.31 -14.17
C THR A 244 -20.24 27.60 -14.65
N GLN A 245 -20.49 27.35 -15.94
CA GLN A 245 -21.79 27.55 -16.57
C GLN A 245 -22.68 26.32 -16.34
N PHE A 246 -22.16 25.13 -16.58
CA PHE A 246 -22.81 23.88 -16.25
C PHE A 246 -21.82 22.83 -15.75
N ILE A 247 -22.33 21.84 -15.01
CA ILE A 247 -21.61 20.64 -14.58
C ILE A 247 -22.53 19.46 -14.81
N TYR A 248 -22.01 18.46 -15.51
CA TYR A 248 -22.67 17.19 -15.77
C TYR A 248 -21.89 16.06 -15.10
N GLN A 249 -22.60 15.13 -14.47
CA GLN A 249 -22.07 13.96 -13.81
C GLN A 249 -22.41 12.69 -14.62
N TYR A 250 -21.40 11.92 -15.00
CA TYR A 250 -21.57 10.73 -15.83
C TYR A 250 -22.15 9.54 -15.07
N SER A 251 -21.90 9.41 -13.77
CA SER A 251 -22.29 8.23 -12.99
C SER A 251 -23.80 8.03 -12.92
N ASP A 252 -24.56 9.12 -12.88
CA ASP A 252 -26.03 9.11 -12.79
C ASP A 252 -26.72 9.92 -13.90
N ASN A 253 -25.94 10.47 -14.84
CA ASN A 253 -26.39 11.28 -15.96
C ASN A 253 -27.16 12.55 -15.54
N THR A 254 -26.73 13.21 -14.47
CA THR A 254 -27.39 14.41 -13.95
C THR A 254 -26.60 15.69 -14.24
N PHE A 255 -27.31 16.83 -14.30
CA PHE A 255 -26.70 18.15 -14.24
C PHE A 255 -26.65 18.62 -12.79
N LEU A 256 -25.43 18.73 -12.23
CA LEU A 256 -25.22 19.30 -10.90
C LEU A 256 -25.40 20.83 -10.89
N LYS A 257 -25.24 21.45 -12.06
CA LYS A 257 -25.44 22.88 -12.27
C LYS A 257 -25.77 23.16 -13.73
N GLY A 258 -26.68 24.10 -13.96
CA GLY A 258 -27.01 24.61 -15.29
C GLY A 258 -27.63 23.56 -16.20
N GLU A 259 -27.70 23.88 -17.48
CA GLU A 259 -28.12 22.99 -18.56
C GLU A 259 -27.15 23.15 -19.73
N ALA A 260 -26.97 22.10 -20.53
CA ALA A 260 -26.13 22.14 -21.72
C ALA A 260 -26.98 22.16 -23.00
N THR A 261 -26.51 22.88 -24.01
CA THR A 261 -27.02 22.73 -25.38
C THR A 261 -26.65 21.35 -25.95
N LEU A 262 -27.29 20.95 -27.04
CA LEU A 262 -26.96 19.69 -27.74
C LEU A 262 -25.48 19.66 -28.19
N GLU A 263 -24.95 20.80 -28.64
CA GLU A 263 -23.54 20.92 -29.04
C GLU A 263 -22.61 20.77 -27.84
N GLN A 264 -22.92 21.42 -26.72
CA GLN A 264 -22.16 21.27 -25.48
C GLN A 264 -22.17 19.83 -24.99
N TYR A 265 -23.31 19.15 -25.09
CA TYR A 265 -23.44 17.75 -24.71
C TYR A 265 -22.64 16.80 -25.62
N ALA A 266 -22.57 17.09 -26.92
CA ALA A 266 -21.72 16.36 -27.85
C ALA A 266 -20.24 16.54 -27.50
N GLU A 267 -19.82 17.77 -27.20
CA GLU A 267 -18.43 18.07 -26.85
C GLU A 267 -17.99 17.38 -25.55
N MET A 268 -18.87 17.36 -24.54
CA MET A 268 -18.64 16.62 -23.29
C MET A 268 -18.36 15.13 -23.55
N LYS A 269 -19.13 14.50 -24.43
CA LYS A 269 -18.92 13.09 -24.80
C LYS A 269 -17.60 12.90 -25.54
N ASN A 270 -17.26 13.80 -26.44
CA ASN A 270 -16.02 13.72 -27.22
C ASN A 270 -14.79 13.79 -26.31
N ILE A 271 -14.73 14.75 -25.38
CA ILE A 271 -13.59 14.89 -24.47
C ILE A 271 -13.41 13.66 -23.56
N LYS A 272 -14.52 13.08 -23.07
CA LYS A 272 -14.46 11.86 -22.25
C LYS A 272 -14.00 10.67 -23.09
N ASN A 273 -14.61 10.44 -24.25
CA ASN A 273 -14.29 9.31 -25.12
C ASN A 273 -12.83 9.36 -25.54
N TRP A 274 -12.33 10.54 -25.94
CA TRP A 274 -10.93 10.73 -26.28
C TRP A 274 -10.00 10.38 -25.11
N TYR A 275 -10.36 10.77 -23.89
CA TYR A 275 -9.54 10.46 -22.72
C TYR A 275 -9.56 8.96 -22.38
N ASP A 276 -10.71 8.31 -22.49
CA ASP A 276 -10.82 6.86 -22.29
C ASP A 276 -9.99 6.09 -23.34
N GLU A 277 -10.05 6.53 -24.61
CA GLU A 277 -9.21 5.99 -25.69
C GLU A 277 -7.73 6.22 -25.44
N PHE A 278 -7.35 7.41 -24.95
CA PHE A 278 -5.97 7.72 -24.54
C PHE A 278 -5.48 6.76 -23.46
N LEU A 279 -6.26 6.56 -22.39
CA LEU A 279 -5.91 5.64 -21.31
C LEU A 279 -5.73 4.21 -21.82
N ASN A 280 -6.64 3.76 -22.69
CA ASN A 280 -6.58 2.44 -23.32
C ASN A 280 -5.36 2.29 -24.23
N GLN A 281 -5.06 3.27 -25.07
CA GLN A 281 -3.91 3.28 -25.98
C GLN A 281 -2.60 3.07 -25.23
N PHE A 282 -2.45 3.73 -24.07
CA PHE A 282 -1.23 3.64 -23.27
C PHE A 282 -1.28 2.58 -22.17
N SER A 283 -2.38 1.81 -22.09
CA SER A 283 -2.62 0.80 -21.05
C SER A 283 -2.33 1.34 -19.65
N THR A 284 -2.86 2.53 -19.37
CA THR A 284 -2.61 3.29 -18.14
C THR A 284 -3.91 3.72 -17.47
N LYS A 285 -3.81 4.29 -16.26
CA LYS A 285 -4.93 4.86 -15.51
C LYS A 285 -4.63 6.29 -15.10
N THR A 286 -5.66 7.08 -14.84
CA THR A 286 -5.55 8.51 -14.46
C THR A 286 -4.56 8.73 -13.34
N GLU A 287 -4.56 7.85 -12.35
CA GLU A 287 -3.74 7.99 -11.16
C GLU A 287 -2.25 7.75 -11.41
N ILE A 288 -1.89 7.00 -12.46
CA ILE A 288 -0.50 6.89 -12.92
C ILE A 288 -0.06 8.19 -13.59
N LEU A 289 -0.93 8.79 -14.40
CA LEU A 289 -0.63 10.06 -15.07
C LEU A 289 -0.36 11.18 -14.06
N GLN A 290 -1.11 11.20 -12.95
CA GLN A 290 -0.92 12.18 -11.87
C GLN A 290 0.44 12.10 -11.15
N LEU A 291 1.19 11.01 -11.38
CA LEU A 291 2.51 10.78 -10.80
C LEU A 291 3.65 11.11 -11.78
N ILE A 292 3.34 11.52 -13.01
CA ILE A 292 4.34 12.07 -13.95
C ILE A 292 5.00 13.31 -13.32
N LYS A 293 6.29 13.54 -13.61
CA LYS A 293 7.11 14.61 -13.00
C LYS A 293 7.59 15.67 -13.97
#